data_AF-A0ABC8L2L5-F1
#
_entry.id   AF-A0ABC8L2L5-F1
#
_cell.length_a   1.000
_cell.length_b   1.000
_cell.length_c   1.000
_cell.angle_alpha   90.00
_cell.angle_beta   90.00
_cell.angle_gamma   90.00
#
_symmetry.space_group_name_H-M   'P 1'
#
loop_
_entity.id
_entity.type
_entity.pdbx_description
1 polymer ?
#
loop_
_entity_poly.entity_id
_entity_poly.type
_entity_poly.pdbx_seq_one_letter_code
_entity_poly.pdbx_strand_id
1 'polypeptide(L)'
;MAAVSRGLISRFTHLLSIRSTTPSPSQPLPQSTFYLLRRYTSDATGSDITEAPTRIIEAKPGEMSPESQRTGIIAVKCGMTALWDKWGARVPVSILWVDDNIVSQVKTVEKEGIFALQVGCGHKKPKHLTMPELGHFRAQGVPLKRKLREFPVTEDALLPVGTELGVRHFVPGQYVDVTGITRGKGFQGVMKRWKFKGGPASHGCSKAHRKGGSTGQRDDPGKVFKGRKMPGRMGADQRTVKNVWVYKIDPARNLIWVKGQVPGAEGNFVFIKDAVYKKPDISKLPFPTYLATEDEDPSELQPLVADLGEVDPFMLAE
;
A
#
# COMPACT_ATOMS: atom_id res chain seq x y z
N MET A 1 -14.54 -52.73 69.42
CA MET A 1 -15.34 -51.53 69.74
C MET A 1 -15.59 -50.77 68.44
N ALA A 2 -16.79 -50.93 67.89
CA ALA A 2 -17.27 -50.21 66.72
C ALA A 2 -18.40 -49.31 67.20
N ALA A 3 -18.40 -48.04 66.81
CA ALA A 3 -19.47 -47.10 67.12
C ALA A 3 -20.16 -46.64 65.83
N VAL A 4 -21.45 -46.95 65.81
CA VAL A 4 -22.49 -46.66 64.83
C VAL A 4 -22.97 -45.21 65.02
N SER A 5 -23.29 -44.50 63.94
CA SER A 5 -24.66 -43.95 63.76
C SER A 5 -24.80 -43.14 62.47
N ARG A 6 -25.93 -43.42 61.82
CA ARG A 6 -26.45 -42.79 60.60
C ARG A 6 -27.12 -41.48 60.95
N GLY A 7 -27.07 -40.49 60.06
CA GLY A 7 -27.93 -39.31 60.15
C GLY A 7 -27.74 -38.35 58.99
N LEU A 8 -28.56 -38.52 57.95
CA LEU A 8 -29.26 -37.44 57.22
C LEU A 8 -28.67 -36.03 57.37
N ILE A 9 -27.93 -35.54 56.37
CA ILE A 9 -28.13 -34.23 55.69
C ILE A 9 -27.45 -34.37 54.33
N SER A 10 -28.23 -34.88 53.38
CA SER A 10 -28.07 -34.59 51.96
C SER A 10 -28.96 -33.39 51.67
N ARG A 11 -28.49 -32.51 50.77
CA ARG A 11 -29.18 -31.44 50.04
C ARG A 11 -28.80 -30.02 50.48
N PHE A 12 -28.53 -29.21 49.46
CA PHE A 12 -28.27 -27.77 49.44
C PHE A 12 -26.83 -27.24 49.62
N THR A 13 -25.92 -27.65 48.73
CA THR A 13 -24.81 -26.77 48.28
C THR A 13 -24.42 -27.08 46.84
N HIS A 14 -25.31 -26.76 45.89
CA HIS A 14 -24.98 -26.70 44.46
C HIS A 14 -25.76 -25.56 43.79
N LEU A 15 -25.56 -24.33 44.26
CA LEU A 15 -26.01 -23.12 43.56
C LEU A 15 -24.92 -22.05 43.72
N LEU A 16 -24.52 -21.46 42.61
CA LEU A 16 -23.52 -20.38 42.44
C LEU A 16 -22.09 -20.83 42.12
N SER A 17 -21.94 -21.55 41.01
CA SER A 17 -20.79 -21.34 40.11
C SER A 17 -21.33 -21.08 38.70
N ILE A 18 -21.75 -19.83 38.46
CA ILE A 18 -21.94 -19.36 37.09
C ILE A 18 -20.54 -19.13 36.54
N ARG A 19 -19.97 -20.16 35.91
CA ARG A 19 -18.84 -19.97 34.98
C ARG A 19 -19.40 -19.19 33.80
N SER A 20 -19.10 -17.88 33.72
CA SER A 20 -19.28 -17.12 32.49
C SER A 20 -18.26 -17.62 31.47
N THR A 21 -18.62 -18.64 30.72
CA THR A 21 -17.97 -18.93 29.44
C THR A 21 -18.25 -17.75 28.52
N THR A 22 -17.27 -16.85 28.38
CA THR A 22 -17.28 -15.87 27.29
C THR A 22 -17.30 -16.63 25.98
N PRO A 23 -18.34 -16.47 25.14
CA PRO A 23 -18.35 -17.15 23.85
C PRO A 23 -17.23 -16.58 22.99
N SER A 24 -16.49 -17.46 22.32
CA SER A 24 -15.52 -17.04 21.32
C SER A 24 -16.25 -16.31 20.17
N PRO A 25 -15.61 -15.30 19.54
CA PRO A 25 -16.26 -14.44 18.53
C PRO A 25 -16.69 -15.16 17.24
N SER A 26 -16.54 -16.48 17.17
CA SER A 26 -16.89 -17.32 16.01
C SER A 26 -18.18 -18.13 16.19
N GLN A 27 -18.89 -18.04 17.32
CA GLN A 27 -20.19 -18.71 17.49
C GLN A 27 -21.36 -17.81 17.08
N PRO A 28 -22.35 -18.30 16.32
CA PRO A 28 -23.57 -17.54 16.05
C PRO A 28 -24.37 -17.40 17.36
N LEU A 29 -24.69 -16.16 17.72
CA LEU A 29 -25.50 -15.86 18.90
C LEU A 29 -26.94 -16.39 18.72
N PRO A 30 -27.57 -16.95 19.77
CA PRO A 30 -28.96 -17.42 19.70
C PRO A 30 -29.94 -16.25 19.47
N GLN A 31 -31.01 -16.52 18.73
CA GLN A 31 -31.99 -15.51 18.26
C GLN A 31 -32.69 -14.70 19.37
N SER A 32 -32.56 -15.08 20.65
CA SER A 32 -33.21 -14.42 21.78
C SER A 32 -32.46 -13.19 22.33
N THR A 33 -31.21 -12.94 21.94
CA THR A 33 -30.47 -11.71 22.33
C THR A 33 -30.67 -10.53 21.38
N PHE A 34 -31.50 -10.68 20.35
CA PHE A 34 -31.77 -9.62 19.35
C PHE A 34 -32.74 -8.53 19.81
N TYR A 35 -33.45 -8.70 20.94
CA TYR A 35 -34.50 -7.76 21.36
C TYR A 35 -34.06 -6.72 22.40
N LEU A 36 -32.91 -6.87 23.05
CA LEU A 36 -32.47 -5.98 24.14
C LEU A 36 -31.27 -5.08 23.79
N LEU A 37 -30.72 -5.19 22.56
CA LEU A 37 -29.64 -4.33 22.06
C LEU A 37 -30.08 -3.40 20.92
N ARG A 38 -31.39 -3.17 20.77
CA ARG A 38 -31.99 -2.34 19.70
C ARG A 38 -32.69 -1.08 20.23
N ARG A 39 -32.29 -0.58 21.41
CA ARG A 39 -32.89 0.61 22.03
C ARG A 39 -31.93 1.75 22.38
N TYR A 40 -30.65 1.67 21.97
CA TYR A 40 -29.65 2.69 22.34
C TYR A 40 -28.95 3.40 21.18
N THR A 41 -29.49 3.36 19.95
CA THR A 41 -28.87 4.05 18.80
C THR A 41 -29.87 4.78 17.92
N SER A 42 -30.95 5.34 18.47
CA SER A 42 -31.95 6.04 17.66
C SER A 42 -32.44 7.38 18.20
N ASP A 43 -31.72 8.03 19.13
CA ASP A 43 -32.03 9.41 19.57
C ASP A 43 -30.74 10.15 19.97
N ALA A 44 -29.89 10.42 18.98
CA ALA A 44 -28.84 11.44 19.09
C ALA A 44 -28.85 12.32 17.83
N THR A 45 -30.04 12.79 17.47
CA THR A 45 -30.22 13.96 16.60
C THR A 45 -30.33 15.19 17.50
N GLY A 46 -29.33 16.06 17.45
CA GLY A 46 -29.36 17.37 18.11
C GLY A 46 -28.37 17.50 19.27
N SER A 47 -27.09 17.60 18.94
CA SER A 47 -26.16 18.34 19.79
C SER A 47 -25.28 19.15 18.86
N ASP A 48 -25.46 20.46 18.89
CA ASP A 48 -24.68 21.43 18.12
C ASP A 48 -23.19 21.23 18.42
N ILE A 49 -22.52 20.54 17.50
CA ILE A 49 -21.07 20.53 17.45
C ILE A 49 -20.73 21.90 16.88
N THR A 50 -20.14 22.76 17.70
CA THR A 50 -19.56 24.01 17.23
C THR A 50 -18.47 23.68 16.22
N GLU A 51 -18.82 23.76 14.94
CA GLU A 51 -17.92 23.52 13.82
C GLU A 51 -16.81 24.58 13.87
N ALA A 52 -15.62 24.16 14.30
CA ALA A 52 -14.41 24.91 14.04
C ALA A 52 -14.35 25.18 12.52
N PRO A 53 -13.87 26.35 12.06
CA PRO A 53 -13.86 26.69 10.65
C PRO A 53 -12.95 25.73 9.90
N THR A 54 -13.51 24.63 9.40
CA THR A 54 -12.83 23.74 8.48
C THR A 54 -12.72 24.52 7.18
N ARG A 55 -11.50 24.82 6.74
CA ARG A 55 -11.30 25.29 5.36
C ARG A 55 -11.97 24.27 4.45
N ILE A 56 -12.99 24.70 3.72
CA ILE A 56 -13.67 23.86 2.73
C ILE A 56 -12.66 23.66 1.61
N ILE A 57 -12.07 22.47 1.51
CA ILE A 57 -11.10 22.12 0.48
C ILE A 57 -11.89 21.72 -0.76
N GLU A 58 -12.02 22.63 -1.72
CA GLU A 58 -12.66 22.35 -2.99
C GLU A 58 -11.64 21.81 -4.00
N ALA A 59 -11.96 20.71 -4.68
CA ALA A 59 -11.16 20.22 -5.79
C ALA A 59 -11.40 21.09 -7.03
N LYS A 60 -10.60 22.13 -7.22
CA LYS A 60 -10.63 22.94 -8.45
C LYS A 60 -9.51 22.51 -9.39
N PRO A 61 -9.78 22.34 -10.69
CA PRO A 61 -8.71 22.13 -11.66
C PRO A 61 -7.83 23.38 -11.71
N GLY A 62 -6.52 23.18 -11.74
CA GLY A 62 -5.54 24.27 -11.77
C GLY A 62 -4.31 23.88 -12.57
N GLU A 63 -3.37 24.81 -12.70
CA GLU A 63 -2.06 24.55 -13.30
C GLU A 63 -1.04 24.23 -12.21
N MET A 64 -0.19 23.23 -12.45
CA MET A 64 0.81 22.80 -11.50
C MET A 64 2.00 23.78 -11.49
N SER A 65 2.42 24.24 -10.30
CA SER A 65 3.65 25.04 -10.17
C SER A 65 4.91 24.14 -10.14
N PRO A 66 6.12 24.66 -10.45
CA PRO A 66 7.35 23.85 -10.46
C PRO A 66 7.77 23.25 -9.11
N GLU A 67 7.27 23.85 -8.02
CA GLU A 67 7.49 23.43 -6.63
C GLU A 67 6.36 22.54 -6.10
N SER A 68 5.23 22.50 -6.81
CA SER A 68 4.07 21.71 -6.44
C SER A 68 4.38 20.22 -6.45
N GLN A 69 3.75 19.48 -5.54
CA GLN A 69 3.83 18.04 -5.45
C GLN A 69 2.42 17.44 -5.40
N ARG A 70 2.06 16.73 -6.47
CA ARG A 70 0.79 15.99 -6.56
C ARG A 70 0.76 14.78 -5.65
N THR A 71 -0.45 14.32 -5.38
CA THR A 71 -0.69 13.07 -4.65
C THR A 71 -0.17 11.85 -5.42
N GLY A 72 0.05 10.76 -4.70
CA GLY A 72 0.32 9.46 -5.29
C GLY A 72 -0.92 8.56 -5.29
N ILE A 73 -0.78 7.42 -5.96
CA ILE A 73 -1.82 6.41 -6.11
C ILE A 73 -1.30 5.07 -5.60
N ILE A 74 -2.19 4.29 -5.01
CA ILE A 74 -1.90 2.91 -4.62
C ILE A 74 -2.40 1.98 -5.73
N ALA A 75 -1.59 1.00 -6.11
CA ALA A 75 -2.00 0.01 -7.10
C ALA A 75 -1.62 -1.40 -6.62
N VAL A 76 -2.16 -2.41 -7.27
CA VAL A 76 -1.84 -3.82 -7.07
C VAL A 76 -1.08 -4.30 -8.29
N LYS A 77 0.08 -4.93 -8.07
CA LYS A 77 0.84 -5.52 -9.18
C LYS A 77 0.13 -6.78 -9.69
N CYS A 78 -0.38 -6.77 -10.92
CA CYS A 78 -1.07 -7.92 -11.50
C CYS A 78 -0.08 -8.95 -12.07
N GLY A 79 0.93 -8.47 -12.78
CA GLY A 79 1.85 -9.35 -13.52
C GLY A 79 2.75 -8.57 -14.46
N MET A 80 3.43 -9.30 -15.34
CA MET A 80 4.28 -8.74 -16.39
C MET A 80 3.90 -9.35 -17.74
N THR A 81 3.96 -8.53 -18.78
CA THR A 81 3.82 -8.95 -20.17
C THR A 81 4.85 -8.24 -21.03
N ALA A 82 4.90 -8.57 -22.32
CA ALA A 82 5.68 -7.83 -23.30
C ALA A 82 4.74 -7.25 -24.35
N LEU A 83 4.91 -5.98 -24.67
CA LEU A 83 4.24 -5.31 -25.77
C LEU A 83 5.26 -5.08 -26.89
N TRP A 84 4.75 -4.93 -28.10
CA TRP A 84 5.55 -4.54 -29.26
C TRP A 84 5.26 -3.07 -29.57
N ASP A 85 6.34 -2.31 -29.71
CA ASP A 85 6.27 -0.92 -30.14
C ASP A 85 5.96 -0.84 -31.65
N LYS A 86 5.57 0.35 -32.12
CA LYS A 86 5.34 0.62 -33.55
C LYS A 86 6.56 0.31 -34.45
N TRP A 87 7.77 0.36 -33.89
CA TRP A 87 9.04 0.07 -34.57
C TRP A 87 9.44 -1.41 -34.51
N GLY A 88 8.61 -2.28 -33.94
CA GLY A 88 8.94 -3.69 -33.77
C GLY A 88 9.91 -3.99 -32.62
N ALA A 89 10.15 -3.02 -31.72
CA ALA A 89 10.91 -3.28 -30.49
C ALA A 89 10.04 -4.00 -29.44
N ARG A 90 10.58 -5.03 -28.80
CA ARG A 90 9.90 -5.74 -27.69
C ARG A 90 10.12 -5.01 -26.37
N VAL A 91 9.06 -4.48 -25.78
CA VAL A 91 9.10 -3.75 -24.50
C VAL A 91 8.51 -4.58 -23.37
N PRO A 92 9.31 -4.94 -22.34
CA PRO A 92 8.78 -5.59 -21.14
C PRO A 92 8.01 -4.56 -20.29
N VAL A 93 6.78 -4.89 -19.91
CA VAL A 93 5.91 -4.01 -19.13
C VAL A 93 5.33 -4.74 -17.92
N SER A 94 5.21 -4.03 -16.80
CA SER A 94 4.48 -4.46 -15.61
C SER A 94 3.08 -3.85 -15.61
N ILE A 95 2.08 -4.67 -15.31
CA ILE A 95 0.67 -4.26 -15.22
C ILE A 95 0.34 -3.98 -13.77
N LEU A 96 -0.14 -2.78 -13.48
CA LEU A 96 -0.61 -2.39 -12.15
C LEU A 96 -2.10 -2.02 -12.25
N TRP A 97 -2.88 -2.51 -11.31
CA TRP A 97 -4.32 -2.26 -11.21
C TRP A 97 -4.62 -1.31 -10.06
N VAL A 98 -5.36 -0.26 -10.33
CA VAL A 98 -5.83 0.70 -9.33
C VAL A 98 -7.21 0.24 -8.86
N ASP A 99 -7.27 -0.27 -7.63
CA ASP A 99 -8.49 -0.82 -7.01
C ASP A 99 -9.14 0.24 -6.12
N ASP A 100 -10.11 0.97 -6.69
CA ASP A 100 -10.94 2.00 -6.06
C ASP A 100 -10.21 2.86 -5.04
N ASN A 101 -9.29 3.70 -5.52
CA ASN A 101 -8.57 4.60 -4.65
C ASN A 101 -9.42 5.79 -4.25
N ILE A 102 -9.40 6.12 -2.95
CA ILE A 102 -10.14 7.25 -2.40
C ILE A 102 -9.29 7.99 -1.38
N VAL A 103 -9.45 9.31 -1.30
CA VAL A 103 -8.85 10.11 -0.23
C VAL A 103 -9.61 9.86 1.06
N SER A 104 -8.94 9.31 2.08
CA SER A 104 -9.55 8.97 3.37
C SER A 104 -9.39 10.05 4.44
N GLN A 105 -8.30 10.82 4.39
CA GLN A 105 -8.03 11.88 5.36
C GLN A 105 -7.12 12.93 4.72
N VAL A 106 -7.40 14.20 5.01
CA VAL A 106 -6.53 15.33 4.66
C VAL A 106 -5.79 15.79 5.91
N LYS A 107 -4.46 15.85 5.81
CA LYS A 107 -3.58 16.31 6.88
C LYS A 107 -3.11 17.72 6.54
N THR A 108 -3.28 18.64 7.48
CA THR A 108 -2.88 20.03 7.34
C THR A 108 -1.80 20.39 8.36
N VAL A 109 -0.97 21.39 8.03
CA VAL A 109 0.12 21.83 8.90
C VAL A 109 -0.38 22.32 10.27
N GLU A 110 -1.55 22.97 10.31
CA GLU A 110 -2.14 23.50 11.54
C GLU A 110 -2.44 22.41 12.59
N LYS A 111 -2.87 21.21 12.14
CA LYS A 111 -3.26 20.11 13.03
C LYS A 111 -2.15 19.08 13.23
N GLU A 112 -1.45 18.73 12.16
CA GLU A 112 -0.53 17.59 12.13
C GLU A 112 0.92 17.97 11.79
N GLY A 113 1.19 19.24 11.49
CA GLY A 113 2.52 19.75 11.15
C GLY A 113 3.00 19.44 9.74
N ILE A 114 2.19 18.76 8.91
CA ILE A 114 2.53 18.42 7.52
C ILE A 114 1.30 18.50 6.60
N PHE A 115 1.54 18.81 5.33
CA PHE A 115 0.56 18.62 4.27
C PHE A 115 0.70 17.21 3.67
N ALA A 116 -0.34 16.39 3.84
CA ALA A 116 -0.36 15.05 3.30
C ALA A 116 -1.79 14.57 3.03
N LEU A 117 -1.94 13.75 2.00
CA LEU A 117 -3.19 13.05 1.70
C LEU A 117 -3.03 11.58 2.07
N GLN A 118 -3.95 11.08 2.90
CA GLN A 118 -4.08 9.66 3.13
C GLN A 118 -5.00 9.09 2.05
N VAL A 119 -4.48 8.14 1.28
CA VAL A 119 -5.22 7.45 0.23
C VAL A 119 -5.45 6.01 0.67
N GLY A 120 -6.67 5.53 0.46
CA GLY A 120 -7.07 4.15 0.69
C GLY A 120 -7.34 3.40 -0.60
N CYS A 121 -6.95 2.12 -0.65
CA CYS A 121 -7.08 1.24 -1.80
C CYS A 121 -7.68 -0.11 -1.43
N GLY A 122 -8.50 -0.63 -2.35
CA GLY A 122 -9.17 -1.92 -2.34
C GLY A 122 -10.19 -2.09 -1.22
N HIS A 123 -10.97 -3.17 -1.29
CA HIS A 123 -12.11 -3.36 -0.40
C HIS A 123 -11.81 -4.27 0.79
N LYS A 124 -12.37 -3.94 1.96
CA LYS A 124 -12.25 -4.79 3.16
C LYS A 124 -13.56 -4.87 3.93
N LYS A 125 -14.00 -6.08 4.25
CA LYS A 125 -15.23 -6.31 5.03
C LYS A 125 -15.04 -5.84 6.49
N PRO A 126 -16.09 -5.32 7.16
CA PRO A 126 -16.00 -4.85 8.55
C PRO A 126 -15.39 -5.86 9.52
N LYS A 127 -15.71 -7.16 9.36
CA LYS A 127 -15.19 -8.25 10.22
C LYS A 127 -13.67 -8.45 10.18
N HIS A 128 -12.99 -7.89 9.18
CA HIS A 128 -11.55 -8.00 9.03
C HIS A 128 -10.81 -6.75 9.49
N LEU A 129 -11.54 -5.69 9.87
CA LEU A 129 -11.00 -4.44 10.36
C LEU A 129 -11.01 -4.43 11.88
N THR A 130 -10.05 -3.71 12.45
CA THR A 130 -10.05 -3.42 13.88
C THR A 130 -11.05 -2.30 14.18
N MET A 131 -11.58 -2.27 15.40
CA MET A 131 -12.53 -1.24 15.85
C MET A 131 -12.04 0.21 15.60
N PRO A 132 -10.76 0.59 15.87
CA PRO A 132 -10.28 1.94 15.57
C PRO A 132 -10.23 2.25 14.07
N GLU A 133 -9.82 1.31 13.21
CA GLU A 133 -9.83 1.52 11.76
C GLU A 133 -11.26 1.75 11.24
N LEU A 134 -12.22 0.99 11.77
CA LEU A 134 -13.62 1.13 11.41
C LEU A 134 -14.21 2.46 11.92
N GLY A 135 -13.84 2.89 13.13
CA GLY A 135 -14.17 4.22 13.66
C GLY A 135 -13.61 5.35 12.79
N HIS A 136 -12.37 5.22 12.33
CA HIS A 136 -11.72 6.16 11.42
C HIS A 136 -12.49 6.33 10.11
N PHE A 137 -12.81 5.23 9.41
CA PHE A 137 -13.59 5.29 8.17
C PHE A 137 -15.00 5.86 8.37
N ARG A 138 -15.66 5.54 9.48
CA ARG A 138 -16.99 6.08 9.82
C ARG A 138 -16.96 7.59 10.09
N ALA A 139 -15.95 8.06 10.82
CA ALA A 139 -15.80 9.49 11.11
C ALA A 139 -15.56 10.31 9.83
N GLN A 140 -14.88 9.72 8.84
CA GLN A 140 -14.60 10.36 7.56
C GLN A 140 -15.72 10.16 6.51
N GLY A 141 -16.69 9.27 6.77
CA GLY A 141 -17.75 8.94 5.81
C GLY A 141 -17.27 8.17 4.57
N VAL A 142 -16.09 7.55 4.63
CA VAL A 142 -15.44 6.91 3.47
C VAL A 142 -15.62 5.38 3.49
N PRO A 143 -15.78 4.71 2.33
CA PRO A 143 -15.79 3.25 2.25
C PRO A 143 -14.57 2.58 2.87
N LEU A 144 -14.76 1.35 3.37
CA LEU A 144 -13.76 0.58 4.09
C LEU A 144 -12.66 0.07 3.14
N LYS A 145 -11.44 0.59 3.29
CA LYS A 145 -10.32 0.23 2.40
C LYS A 145 -9.36 -0.82 2.97
N ARG A 146 -8.71 -1.59 2.09
CA ARG A 146 -7.77 -2.67 2.47
C ARG A 146 -6.39 -2.16 2.84
N LYS A 147 -5.88 -1.15 2.14
CA LYS A 147 -4.56 -0.57 2.38
C LYS A 147 -4.65 0.95 2.42
N LEU A 148 -4.12 1.55 3.49
CA LEU A 148 -3.93 3.00 3.61
C LEU A 148 -2.46 3.36 3.37
N ARG A 149 -2.21 4.47 2.69
CA ARG A 149 -0.88 5.07 2.56
C ARG A 149 -1.00 6.60 2.50
N GLU A 150 -0.06 7.27 3.15
CA GLU A 150 0.05 8.72 3.12
C GLU A 150 1.03 9.16 2.04
N PHE A 151 0.66 10.22 1.33
CA PHE A 151 1.47 10.90 0.34
C PHE A 151 1.66 12.36 0.78
N PRO A 152 2.91 12.81 0.96
CA PRO A 152 3.16 14.23 1.19
C PRO A 152 2.82 15.00 -0.09
N VAL A 153 2.10 16.10 0.07
CA VAL A 153 1.64 16.98 -1.00
C VAL A 153 1.88 18.43 -0.62
N THR A 154 1.82 19.31 -1.59
CA THR A 154 1.81 20.77 -1.38
C THR A 154 0.39 21.28 -1.10
N GLU A 155 0.26 22.51 -0.59
CA GLU A 155 -1.04 23.08 -0.19
C GLU A 155 -2.00 23.23 -1.37
N ASP A 156 -1.48 23.58 -2.55
CA ASP A 156 -2.22 23.69 -3.82
C ASP A 156 -2.74 22.34 -4.35
N ALA A 157 -2.14 21.23 -3.90
CA ALA A 157 -2.48 19.87 -4.34
C ALA A 157 -3.40 19.11 -3.36
N LEU A 158 -4.01 19.82 -2.40
CA LEU A 158 -4.94 19.22 -1.46
C LEU A 158 -6.27 18.87 -2.15
N LEU A 159 -6.78 17.69 -1.82
CA LEU A 159 -8.05 17.16 -2.32
C LEU A 159 -9.02 16.96 -1.17
N PRO A 160 -10.34 17.14 -1.36
CA PRO A 160 -11.33 16.83 -0.35
C PRO A 160 -11.33 15.34 0.00
N VAL A 161 -11.72 15.04 1.25
CA VAL A 161 -12.00 13.67 1.68
C VAL A 161 -13.13 13.10 0.82
N GLY A 162 -13.00 11.83 0.42
CA GLY A 162 -13.97 11.16 -0.45
C GLY A 162 -13.67 11.28 -1.96
N THR A 163 -12.69 12.08 -2.36
CA THR A 163 -12.29 12.19 -3.78
C THR A 163 -11.70 10.88 -4.30
N GLU A 164 -12.21 10.38 -5.42
CA GLU A 164 -11.71 9.18 -6.08
C GLU A 164 -10.48 9.48 -6.96
N LEU A 165 -9.53 8.55 -7.00
CA LEU A 165 -8.29 8.67 -7.76
C LEU A 165 -8.16 7.54 -8.78
N GLY A 166 -8.35 7.88 -10.05
CA GLY A 166 -8.22 6.95 -11.18
C GLY A 166 -6.84 6.95 -11.84
N VAL A 167 -6.68 6.13 -12.87
CA VAL A 167 -5.40 6.01 -13.61
C VAL A 167 -5.08 7.26 -14.44
N ARG A 168 -6.10 8.02 -14.88
CA ARG A 168 -5.93 9.28 -15.64
C ARG A 168 -5.21 10.38 -14.87
N HIS A 169 -5.00 10.20 -13.57
CA HIS A 169 -4.08 11.02 -12.80
C HIS A 169 -2.65 11.03 -13.39
N PHE A 170 -2.27 9.97 -14.09
CA PHE A 170 -1.01 9.88 -14.82
C PHE A 170 -1.23 9.95 -16.33
N VAL A 171 -0.31 10.60 -17.03
CA VAL A 171 -0.33 10.75 -18.49
C VAL A 171 0.68 9.79 -19.12
N PRO A 172 0.34 9.05 -20.19
CA PRO A 172 1.30 8.21 -20.90
C PRO A 172 2.49 9.04 -21.39
N GLY A 173 3.70 8.49 -21.27
CA GLY A 173 4.92 9.20 -21.62
C GLY A 173 5.65 9.80 -20.42
N GLN A 174 4.98 9.97 -19.27
CA GLN A 174 5.59 10.52 -18.07
C GLN A 174 6.47 9.50 -17.33
N TYR A 175 7.32 10.00 -16.42
CA TYR A 175 8.11 9.19 -15.49
C TYR A 175 7.49 9.17 -14.09
N VAL A 176 7.48 8.00 -13.46
CA VAL A 176 6.95 7.76 -12.11
C VAL A 176 7.97 7.01 -11.24
N ASP A 177 7.87 7.20 -9.93
CA ASP A 177 8.58 6.41 -8.94
C ASP A 177 7.63 5.36 -8.33
N VAL A 178 8.01 4.08 -8.42
CA VAL A 178 7.19 2.97 -7.92
C VAL A 178 7.84 2.36 -6.68
N THR A 179 7.15 2.44 -5.55
CA THR A 179 7.59 1.92 -4.27
C THR A 179 6.79 0.68 -3.90
N GLY A 180 7.46 -0.37 -3.43
CA GLY A 180 6.78 -1.59 -3.02
C GLY A 180 7.61 -2.42 -2.06
N ILE A 181 6.98 -3.42 -1.46
CA ILE A 181 7.66 -4.39 -0.61
C ILE A 181 8.24 -5.48 -1.51
N THR A 182 9.57 -5.62 -1.47
CA THR A 182 10.28 -6.63 -2.27
C THR A 182 9.92 -8.06 -1.86
N ARG A 183 10.05 -9.00 -2.80
CA ARG A 183 9.83 -10.43 -2.50
C ARG A 183 10.79 -10.91 -1.42
N GLY A 184 10.24 -11.44 -0.33
CA GLY A 184 11.02 -12.05 0.75
C GLY A 184 11.73 -13.31 0.27
N LYS A 185 12.99 -13.48 0.66
CA LYS A 185 13.79 -14.69 0.39
C LYS A 185 14.16 -15.43 1.69
N GLY A 186 13.65 -15.03 2.85
CA GLY A 186 14.01 -15.63 4.14
C GLY A 186 15.47 -15.37 4.53
N PHE A 187 16.06 -16.26 5.33
CA PHE A 187 17.48 -16.18 5.72
C PHE A 187 18.37 -16.62 4.56
N GLN A 188 19.25 -15.73 4.10
CA GLN A 188 20.13 -15.97 2.96
C GLN A 188 21.60 -15.89 3.36
N GLY A 189 22.41 -16.77 2.76
CA GLY A 189 23.86 -16.77 2.91
C GLY A 189 24.52 -15.56 2.26
N VAL A 190 25.78 -15.30 2.64
CA VAL A 190 26.59 -14.14 2.19
C VAL A 190 26.71 -14.01 0.68
N MET A 191 26.86 -15.13 -0.04
CA MET A 191 27.00 -15.12 -1.51
C MET A 191 25.73 -14.59 -2.18
N LYS A 192 24.53 -14.99 -1.73
CA LYS A 192 23.27 -14.53 -2.34
C LYS A 192 22.86 -13.15 -1.85
N ARG A 193 23.09 -12.84 -0.56
CA ARG A 193 22.71 -11.55 0.04
C ARG A 193 23.61 -10.40 -0.43
N TRP A 194 24.92 -10.64 -0.53
CA TRP A 194 25.93 -9.60 -0.79
C TRP A 194 26.78 -9.83 -2.04
N LYS A 195 26.52 -10.87 -2.82
CA LYS A 195 27.30 -11.23 -4.02
C LYS A 195 28.78 -11.49 -3.73
N PHE A 196 29.10 -12.00 -2.54
CA PHE A 196 30.48 -12.41 -2.20
C PHE A 196 30.91 -13.59 -3.08
N LYS A 197 32.21 -13.60 -3.45
CA LYS A 197 32.84 -14.79 -4.03
C LYS A 197 32.88 -15.92 -2.98
N GLY A 198 32.85 -17.15 -3.45
CA GLY A 198 33.05 -18.34 -2.61
C GLY A 198 34.53 -18.72 -2.51
N GLY A 199 34.83 -19.71 -1.68
CA GLY A 199 36.12 -20.41 -1.73
C GLY A 199 36.21 -21.32 -2.97
N PRO A 200 37.42 -21.80 -3.32
CA PRO A 200 37.59 -22.75 -4.41
C PRO A 200 36.77 -24.03 -4.16
N ALA A 201 36.32 -24.67 -5.24
CA ALA A 201 35.57 -25.93 -5.16
C ALA A 201 36.50 -27.15 -5.00
N SER A 202 37.70 -27.11 -5.61
CA SER A 202 38.72 -28.15 -5.59
C SER A 202 39.97 -27.69 -4.82
N HIS A 203 41.08 -28.43 -4.96
CA HIS A 203 42.40 -28.13 -4.34
C HIS A 203 42.37 -28.06 -2.81
N GLY A 204 41.77 -29.07 -2.17
CA GLY A 204 41.83 -29.24 -0.72
C GLY A 204 40.92 -28.32 0.12
N CYS A 205 40.00 -27.59 -0.51
CA CYS A 205 39.08 -26.72 0.22
C CYS A 205 38.14 -27.54 1.14
N SER A 206 38.31 -27.38 2.46
CA SER A 206 37.56 -28.13 3.46
C SER A 206 36.42 -27.30 4.06
N LYS A 207 35.18 -27.59 3.65
CA LYS A 207 33.92 -26.98 4.18
C LYS A 207 33.87 -25.45 4.09
N ALA A 208 34.63 -24.81 3.18
CA ALA A 208 34.72 -23.34 3.09
C ALA A 208 34.16 -22.73 1.80
N HIS A 209 33.60 -23.55 0.90
CA HIS A 209 33.14 -23.10 -0.42
C HIS A 209 32.16 -21.90 -0.39
N ARG A 210 31.33 -21.78 0.64
CA ARG A 210 30.30 -20.73 0.76
C ARG A 210 30.42 -19.84 2.01
N LYS A 211 31.54 -19.93 2.73
CA LYS A 211 31.78 -19.13 3.94
C LYS A 211 31.99 -17.65 3.58
N GLY A 212 31.76 -16.75 4.53
CA GLY A 212 31.92 -15.30 4.34
C GLY A 212 33.37 -14.79 4.33
N GLY A 213 34.35 -15.66 4.59
CA GLY A 213 35.74 -15.27 4.76
C GLY A 213 36.00 -14.58 6.10
N SER A 214 37.08 -13.82 6.18
CA SER A 214 37.42 -13.07 7.40
C SER A 214 36.42 -11.95 7.67
N THR A 215 36.04 -11.80 8.94
CA THR A 215 35.09 -10.77 9.40
C THR A 215 35.81 -9.53 9.95
N GLY A 216 37.09 -9.65 10.34
CA GLY A 216 37.83 -8.62 11.05
C GLY A 216 39.36 -8.76 10.94
N GLN A 217 40.06 -7.85 11.60
CA GLN A 217 41.51 -7.87 11.78
C GLN A 217 41.85 -8.56 13.13
N ARG A 218 43.14 -8.76 13.42
CA ARG A 218 43.61 -9.51 14.60
C ARG A 218 43.52 -8.68 15.91
N ASP A 219 44.51 -7.83 16.18
CA ASP A 219 44.61 -7.12 17.47
C ASP A 219 43.83 -5.81 17.45
N ASP A 220 44.25 -4.82 16.66
CA ASP A 220 43.47 -3.59 16.47
C ASP A 220 42.56 -3.75 15.25
N PRO A 221 41.22 -3.52 15.35
CA PRO A 221 40.44 -2.83 16.39
C PRO A 221 39.76 -3.74 17.44
N GLY A 222 40.11 -5.04 17.54
CA GLY A 222 39.57 -5.97 18.53
C GLY A 222 38.07 -6.27 18.43
N LYS A 223 37.41 -5.84 17.35
CA LYS A 223 35.96 -5.99 17.16
C LYS A 223 35.56 -6.05 15.70
N VAL A 224 34.34 -6.51 15.45
CA VAL A 224 33.70 -6.40 14.13
C VAL A 224 33.02 -5.03 14.00
N PHE A 225 33.32 -4.29 12.93
CA PHE A 225 32.68 -3.01 12.66
C PHE A 225 31.16 -3.13 12.45
N LYS A 226 30.41 -2.13 12.90
CA LYS A 226 28.97 -2.00 12.64
C LYS A 226 28.72 -1.91 11.12
N GLY A 227 27.63 -2.49 10.65
CA GLY A 227 27.29 -2.53 9.23
C GLY A 227 28.11 -3.55 8.40
N ARG A 228 28.94 -4.38 9.04
CA ARG A 228 29.64 -5.48 8.36
C ARG A 228 28.63 -6.42 7.68
N LYS A 229 28.90 -6.73 6.42
CA LYS A 229 28.07 -7.61 5.58
C LYS A 229 28.12 -9.05 6.09
N MET A 230 26.97 -9.57 6.53
CA MET A 230 26.80 -10.90 7.13
C MET A 230 25.57 -11.63 6.55
N PRO A 231 25.45 -12.96 6.68
CA PRO A 231 24.23 -13.67 6.27
C PRO A 231 23.03 -13.19 7.10
N GLY A 232 21.82 -13.35 6.58
CA GLY A 232 20.61 -12.88 7.28
C GLY A 232 19.39 -12.76 6.39
N ARG A 233 18.31 -12.20 6.93
CA ARG A 233 17.06 -11.95 6.19
C ARG A 233 17.34 -11.08 4.97
N MET A 234 16.80 -11.51 3.82
CA MET A 234 16.90 -10.80 2.55
C MET A 234 15.50 -10.60 1.95
N GLY A 235 15.20 -9.38 1.49
CA GLY A 235 13.91 -9.03 0.92
C GLY A 235 12.83 -8.81 1.98
N ALA A 236 11.59 -8.58 1.52
CA ALA A 236 10.52 -8.01 2.35
C ALA A 236 10.85 -6.60 2.90
N ASP A 237 11.81 -5.94 2.26
CA ASP A 237 12.17 -4.55 2.51
C ASP A 237 11.42 -3.64 1.53
N GLN A 238 11.08 -2.44 1.96
CA GLN A 238 10.51 -1.40 1.09
C GLN A 238 11.62 -0.87 0.16
N ARG A 239 11.36 -0.91 -1.15
CA ARG A 239 12.27 -0.36 -2.17
C ARG A 239 11.48 0.45 -3.18
N THR A 240 12.16 1.45 -3.74
CA THR A 240 11.62 2.31 -4.78
C THR A 240 12.44 2.13 -6.03
N VAL A 241 11.78 1.81 -7.14
CA VAL A 241 12.37 1.89 -8.48
C VAL A 241 12.01 3.26 -9.01
N LYS A 242 13.03 4.05 -9.36
CA LYS A 242 12.88 5.44 -9.78
C LYS A 242 12.81 5.57 -11.29
N ASN A 243 12.23 6.66 -11.77
CA ASN A 243 12.21 7.03 -13.19
C ASN A 243 11.64 5.92 -14.09
N VAL A 244 10.55 5.31 -13.67
CA VAL A 244 9.89 4.26 -14.44
C VAL A 244 8.92 4.91 -15.43
N TRP A 245 8.99 4.51 -16.69
CA TRP A 245 8.23 5.15 -17.76
C TRP A 245 6.83 4.56 -17.87
N VAL A 246 5.79 5.41 -17.96
CA VAL A 246 4.41 4.99 -18.16
C VAL A 246 4.16 4.78 -19.66
N TYR A 247 3.90 3.54 -20.05
CA TYR A 247 3.75 3.15 -21.46
C TYR A 247 2.32 3.29 -21.97
N LYS A 248 1.34 2.84 -21.17
CA LYS A 248 -0.07 2.80 -21.55
C LYS A 248 -0.92 2.93 -20.29
N ILE A 249 -2.08 3.56 -20.43
CA ILE A 249 -3.14 3.58 -19.42
C ILE A 249 -4.45 3.09 -20.04
N ASP A 250 -5.24 2.37 -19.26
CA ASP A 250 -6.58 1.91 -19.62
C ASP A 250 -7.53 2.38 -18.51
N PRO A 251 -8.23 3.51 -18.73
CA PRO A 251 -9.15 4.07 -17.75
C PRO A 251 -10.37 3.17 -17.49
N ALA A 252 -10.89 2.48 -18.51
CA ALA A 252 -12.06 1.62 -18.36
C ALA A 252 -11.83 0.46 -17.38
N ARG A 253 -10.60 -0.06 -17.35
CA ARG A 253 -10.21 -1.16 -16.44
C ARG A 253 -9.38 -0.70 -15.24
N ASN A 254 -9.11 0.59 -15.12
CA ASN A 254 -8.17 1.15 -14.14
C ASN A 254 -6.81 0.44 -14.12
N LEU A 255 -6.23 0.19 -15.30
CA LEU A 255 -4.92 -0.44 -15.46
C LEU A 255 -3.86 0.56 -15.95
N ILE A 256 -2.64 0.44 -15.41
CA ILE A 256 -1.47 1.18 -15.86
C ILE A 256 -0.34 0.20 -16.23
N TRP A 257 0.24 0.39 -17.41
CA TRP A 257 1.39 -0.34 -17.88
C TRP A 257 2.64 0.52 -17.73
N VAL A 258 3.60 -0.01 -16.98
CA VAL A 258 4.85 0.66 -16.67
C VAL A 258 6.00 -0.15 -17.26
N LYS A 259 6.93 0.51 -17.95
CA LYS A 259 8.08 -0.15 -18.59
C LYS A 259 9.02 -0.77 -17.54
N GLY A 260 9.32 -2.04 -17.70
CA GLY A 260 10.29 -2.76 -16.88
C GLY A 260 9.71 -3.39 -15.61
N GLN A 261 10.51 -3.38 -14.55
CA GLN A 261 10.26 -4.15 -13.34
C GLN A 261 9.71 -3.31 -12.18
N VAL A 262 8.75 -3.89 -11.47
CA VAL A 262 8.15 -3.31 -10.26
C VAL A 262 8.45 -4.20 -9.04
N PRO A 263 8.83 -3.63 -7.88
CA PRO A 263 9.16 -4.41 -6.69
C PRO A 263 7.94 -5.14 -6.13
N GLY A 264 8.13 -6.40 -5.74
CA GLY A 264 7.10 -7.21 -5.10
C GLY A 264 6.62 -8.40 -5.94
N ALA A 265 5.87 -9.28 -5.27
CA ALA A 265 5.15 -10.37 -5.93
C ALA A 265 3.88 -9.84 -6.60
N GLU A 266 3.29 -10.66 -7.46
CA GLU A 266 1.94 -10.41 -8.00
C GLU A 266 0.92 -10.44 -6.85
N GLY A 267 -0.10 -9.58 -6.93
CA GLY A 267 -1.08 -9.33 -5.88
C GLY A 267 -0.62 -8.42 -4.74
N ASN A 268 0.66 -8.00 -4.71
CA ASN A 268 1.14 -7.05 -3.70
C ASN A 268 0.77 -5.60 -4.07
N PHE A 269 0.50 -4.81 -3.04
CA PHE A 269 0.36 -3.37 -3.16
C PHE A 269 1.69 -2.70 -3.50
N VAL A 270 1.59 -1.73 -4.40
CA VAL A 270 2.65 -0.82 -4.80
C VAL A 270 2.11 0.61 -4.73
N PHE A 271 3.02 1.56 -4.53
CA PHE A 271 2.72 2.97 -4.37
C PHE A 271 3.40 3.70 -5.51
N ILE A 272 2.62 4.41 -6.30
CA ILE A 272 3.07 5.15 -7.48
C ILE A 272 2.98 6.63 -7.14
N LYS A 273 4.03 7.38 -7.44
CA LYS A 273 4.06 8.83 -7.35
C LYS A 273 4.83 9.39 -8.53
N ASP A 274 4.70 10.68 -8.78
CA ASP A 274 5.49 11.35 -9.80
C ASP A 274 7.00 11.22 -9.51
N ALA A 275 7.82 11.15 -10.56
CA ALA A 275 9.25 10.93 -10.43
C ALA A 275 9.95 12.17 -9.85
N VAL A 276 10.82 11.94 -8.86
CA VAL A 276 11.53 13.03 -8.18
C VAL A 276 12.66 13.64 -9.03
N TYR A 277 13.36 12.80 -9.83
CA TYR A 277 14.52 13.26 -10.59
C TYR A 277 14.17 13.68 -12.02
N LYS A 278 13.43 12.85 -12.75
CA LYS A 278 12.89 13.20 -14.06
C LYS A 278 11.52 13.82 -13.86
N LYS A 279 11.48 15.13 -13.58
CA LYS A 279 10.22 15.86 -13.38
C LYS A 279 9.32 15.67 -14.61
N PRO A 280 8.01 15.45 -14.41
CA PRO A 280 7.07 15.34 -15.51
C PRO A 280 6.87 16.69 -16.21
N ASP A 281 6.42 16.65 -17.46
CA ASP A 281 6.06 17.85 -18.21
C ASP A 281 4.82 18.49 -17.60
N ILE A 282 5.02 19.60 -16.89
CA ILE A 282 4.01 20.30 -16.09
C ILE A 282 2.77 20.67 -16.92
N SER A 283 2.95 21.07 -18.18
CA SER A 283 1.87 21.52 -19.07
C SER A 283 0.87 20.42 -19.46
N LYS A 284 1.29 19.14 -19.44
CA LYS A 284 0.44 18.02 -19.86
C LYS A 284 -0.28 17.37 -18.69
N LEU A 285 0.16 17.60 -17.46
CA LEU A 285 -0.36 16.90 -16.29
C LEU A 285 -1.68 17.48 -15.80
N PRO A 286 -2.68 16.63 -15.47
CA PRO A 286 -3.86 17.10 -14.77
C PRO A 286 -3.51 17.43 -13.32
N PHE A 287 -3.90 18.61 -12.85
CA PHE A 287 -3.65 19.09 -11.49
C PHE A 287 -4.92 19.65 -10.86
N PRO A 288 -5.20 19.39 -9.55
CA PRO A 288 -4.45 18.53 -8.61
C PRO A 288 -4.57 17.02 -8.89
N THR A 289 -5.64 16.61 -9.57
CA THR A 289 -5.84 15.28 -10.15
C THR A 289 -6.73 15.38 -11.39
N TYR A 290 -6.92 14.28 -12.11
CA TYR A 290 -7.93 14.21 -13.16
C TYR A 290 -9.33 14.18 -12.53
N LEU A 291 -10.15 15.19 -12.81
CA LEU A 291 -11.55 15.24 -12.43
C LEU A 291 -12.38 14.76 -13.63
N ALA A 292 -13.13 13.68 -13.45
CA ALA A 292 -14.02 13.19 -14.48
C ALA A 292 -15.14 14.21 -14.72
N THR A 293 -15.45 14.47 -15.98
CA THR A 293 -16.63 15.26 -16.36
C THR A 293 -17.86 14.36 -16.27
N GLU A 294 -19.01 14.91 -15.85
CA GLU A 294 -20.24 14.13 -15.61
C GLU A 294 -20.74 13.38 -16.85
N ASP A 295 -20.33 13.81 -18.04
CA ASP A 295 -20.71 13.22 -19.33
C ASP A 295 -19.81 12.06 -19.80
N GLU A 296 -18.70 11.77 -19.11
CA GLU A 296 -17.76 10.71 -19.52
C GLU A 296 -18.05 9.37 -18.83
N ASP A 297 -18.64 8.42 -19.56
CA ASP A 297 -18.81 7.05 -19.06
C ASP A 297 -17.46 6.30 -18.97
N PRO A 298 -17.04 5.83 -17.78
CA PRO A 298 -15.72 5.22 -17.59
C PRO A 298 -15.48 4.00 -18.47
N SER A 299 -16.54 3.24 -18.77
CA SER A 299 -16.49 2.01 -19.56
C SER A 299 -16.21 2.23 -21.04
N GLU A 300 -16.47 3.42 -21.57
CA GLU A 300 -16.31 3.73 -23.00
C GLU A 300 -14.93 4.34 -23.31
N LEU A 301 -14.17 4.69 -22.28
CA LEU A 301 -12.88 5.34 -22.43
C LEU A 301 -11.86 4.41 -23.07
N GLN A 302 -11.27 4.88 -24.17
CA GLN A 302 -10.25 4.15 -24.90
C GLN A 302 -8.92 4.15 -24.16
N PRO A 303 -8.10 3.10 -24.34
CA PRO A 303 -6.77 3.07 -23.77
C PRO A 303 -5.85 4.09 -24.44
N LEU A 304 -5.12 4.86 -23.63
CA LEU A 304 -4.16 5.85 -24.09
C LEU A 304 -2.75 5.27 -24.05
N VAL A 305 -2.00 5.38 -25.15
CA VAL A 305 -0.64 4.88 -25.30
C VAL A 305 0.33 6.07 -25.39
N ALA A 306 1.54 5.91 -24.86
CA ALA A 306 2.56 6.95 -24.91
C ALA A 306 3.09 7.14 -26.33
N ASP A 307 3.32 8.40 -26.70
CA ASP A 307 3.99 8.73 -27.96
C ASP A 307 5.45 8.29 -27.92
N LEU A 308 5.82 7.37 -28.80
CA LEU A 308 7.17 6.79 -28.91
C LEU A 308 8.14 7.64 -29.74
N GLY A 309 7.73 8.84 -30.18
CA GLY A 309 8.49 9.71 -31.08
C GLY A 309 8.45 9.27 -32.55
N GLU A 310 8.89 10.12 -33.47
CA GLU A 310 8.84 9.86 -34.93
C GLU A 310 10.05 9.09 -35.46
N VAL A 311 11.16 9.10 -34.72
CA VAL A 311 12.42 8.49 -35.18
C VAL A 311 12.47 7.01 -34.77
N ASP A 312 12.77 6.15 -35.73
CA ASP A 312 12.97 4.72 -35.49
C ASP A 312 14.31 4.51 -34.76
N PRO A 313 14.31 3.93 -33.54
CA PRO A 313 15.54 3.62 -32.82
C PRO A 313 16.47 2.63 -33.55
N PHE A 314 15.95 1.82 -34.49
CA PHE A 314 16.76 0.90 -35.29
C PHE A 314 17.43 1.59 -36.49
N MET A 315 16.93 2.75 -36.92
CA MET A 315 17.53 3.54 -38.01
C MET A 315 18.62 4.50 -37.52
N LEU A 316 18.70 4.75 -36.22
CA LEU A 316 19.73 5.59 -35.58
C LEU A 316 21.05 4.85 -35.33
N ALA A 317 21.15 3.58 -35.73
CA ALA A 317 22.38 2.81 -35.62
C ALA A 317 23.31 3.11 -36.82
N GLU A 318 23.99 4.25 -36.77
CA GLU A 318 25.24 4.54 -37.50
C GLU A 318 26.36 4.87 -36.52
#